data_AF-A0A971VK45-F1
#
_entry.id   AF-A0A971VK45-F1
#
_cell.length_a   1.000
_cell.length_b   1.000
_cell.length_c   1.000
_cell.angle_alpha   90.00
_cell.angle_beta   90.00
_cell.angle_gamma   90.00
#
_symmetry.space_group_name_H-M   'P 1'
#
loop_
_entity.id
_entity.type
_entity.pdbx_description
1 polymer ?
#
loop_
_entity_poly.entity_id
_entity_poly.type
_entity_poly.pdbx_seq_one_letter_code
_entity_poly.pdbx_strand_id
1 'polypeptide(L)'
;MKLQFDKNLEYQHQAIASIVDLFRGQTPMQTNFTVAPYNGQIGLYDSTNGIGNRLELDEDEILENLQEIQLRNGLPQTKSLKAGKYDFDIDMETGTGKTYVYLRTILELRKNYGFSKFIIVVPSIAIKEGVYKSLEITKEHFQDLFDNTIYNYFIYDSSKLEQVRSFAVSDNIEIMVINIDAFRRSFTDPTKENKANIIHRPNDRLNGMKPIELIQETRPFVIIDEPQSVDTTPKSKEAIKSLNPLCTLRYSATHVEKHNLVYKLDAVDSYNLELVKQIEVAGFETKDYHNNAYLKLLSVNNKKSPITARIELDVKDNKGVVKRKPIVVRQGDDLYDKSKGRDVYEGYIVNEIYCEEGNEYVDFTSKADILRIGKPIGDVDDLAIKEQQIRKTIEEHLNK
;
A
#
# COMPACT_ATOMS: atom_id res chain seq x y z
N MET A 1 16.83 -20.19 -10.53
CA MET A 1 16.25 -20.61 -9.23
C MET A 1 14.75 -20.73 -9.43
N LYS A 2 14.15 -21.90 -9.17
CA LYS A 2 12.70 -22.12 -9.27
C LYS A 2 12.14 -22.06 -7.84
N LEU A 3 11.11 -21.24 -7.63
CA LEU A 3 10.46 -21.15 -6.32
C LEU A 3 9.61 -22.42 -6.10
N GLN A 4 9.65 -22.96 -4.89
CA GLN A 4 8.77 -24.04 -4.46
C GLN A 4 7.72 -23.44 -3.53
N PHE A 5 6.45 -23.61 -3.88
CA PHE A 5 5.33 -23.11 -3.08
C PHE A 5 4.82 -24.20 -2.16
N ASP A 6 4.66 -23.89 -0.87
CA ASP A 6 3.95 -24.76 0.05
C ASP A 6 2.44 -24.55 -0.10
N LYS A 7 1.75 -25.61 -0.50
CA LYS A 7 0.30 -25.59 -0.70
C LYS A 7 -0.52 -25.87 0.56
N ASN A 8 0.11 -26.29 1.66
CA ASN A 8 -0.57 -26.84 2.85
C ASN A 8 -0.51 -25.92 4.07
N LEU A 9 -0.21 -24.64 3.88
CA LEU A 9 -0.19 -23.67 4.98
C LEU A 9 -1.61 -23.44 5.51
N GLU A 10 -1.87 -23.93 6.72
CA GLU A 10 -3.21 -23.98 7.33
C GLU A 10 -3.89 -22.61 7.42
N TYR A 11 -3.17 -21.57 7.86
CA TYR A 11 -3.70 -20.21 7.95
C TYR A 11 -4.11 -19.64 6.57
N GLN A 12 -3.42 -20.05 5.49
CA GLN A 12 -3.81 -19.66 4.13
C GLN A 12 -5.08 -20.40 3.70
N HIS A 13 -5.20 -21.69 4.04
CA HIS A 13 -6.41 -22.46 3.80
C HIS A 13 -7.62 -21.88 4.53
N GLN A 14 -7.46 -21.47 5.78
CA GLN A 14 -8.53 -20.86 6.57
C GLN A 14 -8.99 -19.53 5.97
N ALA A 15 -8.05 -18.69 5.52
CA ALA A 15 -8.39 -17.44 4.83
C ALA A 15 -9.17 -17.70 3.53
N ILE A 16 -8.74 -18.67 2.72
CA ILE A 16 -9.40 -19.03 1.46
C ILE A 16 -10.78 -19.63 1.71
N ALA A 17 -10.89 -20.58 2.65
CA ALA A 17 -12.14 -21.23 3.03
C ALA A 17 -13.17 -20.20 3.53
N SER A 18 -12.73 -19.19 4.29
CA SER A 18 -13.59 -18.11 4.77
C SER A 18 -14.21 -17.27 3.64
N ILE A 19 -13.64 -17.31 2.44
CA ILE A 19 -14.22 -16.65 1.26
C ILE A 19 -15.08 -17.62 0.45
N VAL A 20 -14.60 -18.84 0.23
CA VAL A 20 -15.33 -19.87 -0.52
C VAL A 20 -16.64 -20.22 0.19
N ASP A 21 -16.63 -20.30 1.53
CA ASP A 21 -17.82 -20.63 2.33
C ASP A 21 -18.90 -19.54 2.29
N LEU A 22 -18.58 -18.28 1.90
CA LEU A 22 -19.59 -17.22 1.77
C LEU A 22 -20.67 -17.58 0.75
N PHE A 23 -20.28 -18.39 -0.24
CA PHE A 23 -21.13 -18.79 -1.36
C PHE A 23 -21.64 -20.23 -1.21
N ARG A 24 -21.61 -20.81 -0.01
CA ARG A 24 -22.20 -22.12 0.24
C ARG A 24 -23.70 -22.08 -0.10
N GLY A 25 -24.17 -23.07 -0.85
CA GLY A 25 -25.54 -23.12 -1.38
C GLY A 25 -25.64 -22.70 -2.86
N GLN A 26 -24.63 -21.99 -3.39
CA GLN A 26 -24.52 -21.73 -4.82
C GLN A 26 -24.35 -23.05 -5.60
N THR A 27 -24.98 -23.15 -6.77
CA THR A 27 -24.87 -24.33 -7.63
C THR A 27 -23.39 -24.66 -7.93
N PRO A 28 -22.93 -25.89 -7.59
CA PRO A 28 -21.52 -26.23 -7.75
C PRO A 28 -21.14 -26.43 -9.21
N MET A 29 -19.88 -26.13 -9.56
CA MET A 29 -19.38 -26.34 -10.93
C MET A 29 -19.47 -27.82 -11.31
N GLN A 30 -20.27 -28.15 -12.32
CA GLN A 30 -20.37 -29.51 -12.85
C GLN A 30 -19.20 -29.81 -13.79
N THR A 31 -18.61 -31.00 -13.66
CA THR A 31 -17.55 -31.47 -14.55
C THR A 31 -18.15 -32.07 -15.83
N ASN A 32 -17.31 -32.24 -16.86
CA ASN A 32 -17.67 -32.69 -18.22
C ASN A 32 -18.43 -34.03 -18.33
N PHE A 33 -18.66 -34.76 -17.23
CA PHE A 33 -19.37 -36.05 -17.21
C PHE A 33 -20.82 -35.97 -16.72
N THR A 34 -21.34 -34.76 -16.47
CA THR A 34 -22.69 -34.59 -15.92
C THR A 34 -23.71 -34.44 -17.04
N VAL A 35 -24.51 -35.48 -17.29
CA VAL A 35 -25.63 -35.46 -18.25
C VAL A 35 -26.85 -34.82 -17.55
N ALA A 36 -26.78 -33.51 -17.30
CA ALA A 36 -27.91 -32.73 -16.82
C ALA A 36 -28.41 -31.80 -17.94
N PRO A 37 -29.73 -31.62 -18.11
CA PRO A 37 -30.29 -30.72 -19.12
C PRO A 37 -30.24 -29.27 -18.59
N TYR A 38 -29.03 -28.73 -18.40
CA TYR A 38 -28.86 -27.32 -18.07
C TYR A 38 -28.37 -26.60 -19.34
N ASN A 39 -29.23 -25.74 -19.89
CA ASN A 39 -28.96 -25.03 -21.16
C ASN A 39 -28.00 -23.82 -21.01
N GLY A 40 -27.35 -23.64 -19.86
CA GLY A 40 -26.39 -22.54 -19.59
C GLY A 40 -25.15 -22.99 -18.82
N GLN A 41 -24.09 -22.18 -18.77
CA GLN A 41 -22.89 -22.48 -17.97
C GLN A 41 -23.12 -22.12 -16.49
N ILE A 42 -22.71 -23.01 -15.57
CA ILE A 42 -22.88 -22.82 -14.11
C ILE A 42 -22.00 -21.68 -13.60
N GLY A 43 -22.56 -20.85 -12.70
CA GLY A 43 -21.88 -19.67 -12.16
C GLY A 43 -21.74 -18.53 -13.17
N LEU A 44 -22.29 -18.69 -14.37
CA LEU A 44 -22.23 -17.73 -15.45
C LEU A 44 -23.64 -17.41 -15.99
N TYR A 45 -23.79 -16.24 -16.60
CA TYR A 45 -24.96 -15.89 -17.39
C TYR A 45 -24.51 -15.27 -18.72
N ASP A 46 -25.27 -15.56 -19.77
CA ASP A 46 -25.10 -14.90 -21.05
C ASP A 46 -25.72 -13.50 -20.95
N SER A 47 -24.89 -12.47 -20.99
CA SER A 47 -25.34 -11.10 -21.20
C SER A 47 -25.58 -10.86 -22.69
N THR A 48 -26.17 -9.72 -23.03
CA THR A 48 -26.36 -9.31 -24.43
C THR A 48 -25.05 -9.30 -25.22
N ASN A 49 -23.92 -9.03 -24.55
CA ASN A 49 -22.62 -8.77 -25.18
C ASN A 49 -21.47 -9.67 -24.69
N GLY A 50 -21.71 -10.63 -23.79
CA GLY A 50 -20.67 -11.49 -23.23
C GLY A 50 -21.17 -12.46 -22.16
N ILE A 51 -20.24 -12.92 -21.31
CA ILE A 51 -20.46 -13.89 -20.24
C ILE A 51 -20.11 -13.22 -18.91
N GLY A 52 -21.03 -13.22 -17.94
CA GLY A 52 -20.83 -12.64 -16.62
C GLY A 52 -20.99 -13.63 -15.49
N ASN A 53 -20.43 -13.32 -14.31
CA ASN A 53 -20.63 -14.15 -13.12
C ASN A 53 -22.07 -14.06 -12.63
N ARG A 54 -22.66 -15.21 -12.30
CA ARG A 54 -24.02 -15.31 -11.78
C ARG A 54 -24.02 -15.74 -10.31
N LEU A 55 -24.60 -14.91 -9.45
CA LEU A 55 -24.90 -15.26 -8.06
C LEU A 55 -26.38 -15.67 -7.97
N GLU A 56 -26.63 -16.87 -7.46
CA GLU A 56 -27.99 -17.42 -7.29
C GLU A 56 -28.51 -17.24 -5.86
N LEU A 57 -27.59 -17.13 -4.90
CA LEU A 57 -27.91 -16.91 -3.50
C LEU A 57 -28.55 -15.54 -3.26
N ASP A 58 -29.53 -15.52 -2.36
CA ASP A 58 -30.10 -14.28 -1.85
C ASP A 58 -29.26 -13.66 -0.71
N GLU A 59 -29.72 -12.52 -0.23
CA GLU A 59 -29.01 -11.76 0.81
C GLU A 59 -29.00 -12.50 2.16
N ASP A 60 -30.08 -13.20 2.49
CA ASP A 60 -30.25 -13.88 3.77
C ASP A 60 -29.36 -15.13 3.82
N GLU A 61 -29.28 -15.88 2.72
CA GLU A 61 -28.36 -17.03 2.57
C GLU A 61 -26.89 -16.61 2.73
N ILE A 62 -26.48 -15.50 2.11
CA ILE A 62 -25.11 -14.99 2.24
C ILE A 62 -24.85 -14.47 3.66
N LEU A 63 -25.84 -13.83 4.29
CA LEU A 63 -25.74 -13.36 5.65
C LEU A 63 -25.58 -14.52 6.65
N GLU A 64 -26.32 -15.61 6.47
CA GLU A 64 -26.19 -16.83 7.27
C GLU A 64 -24.78 -17.41 7.14
N ASN A 65 -24.30 -17.61 5.91
CA ASN A 65 -22.93 -18.08 5.64
C ASN A 65 -21.88 -17.17 6.31
N LEU A 66 -22.02 -15.84 6.17
CA LEU A 66 -21.13 -14.85 6.78
C LEU A 66 -21.09 -14.99 8.30
N GLN A 67 -22.25 -15.13 8.95
CA GLN A 67 -22.35 -15.25 10.41
C GLN A 67 -21.72 -16.54 10.93
N GLU A 68 -21.84 -17.65 10.18
CA GLU A 68 -21.16 -18.91 10.50
C GLU A 68 -19.63 -18.76 10.42
N ILE A 69 -19.14 -18.14 9.35
CA ILE A 69 -17.70 -17.89 9.15
C ILE A 69 -17.15 -16.99 10.26
N GLN A 70 -17.87 -15.93 10.59
CA GLN A 70 -17.49 -15.00 11.66
C GLN A 70 -17.44 -15.72 13.01
N LEU A 71 -18.42 -16.57 13.32
CA LEU A 71 -18.41 -17.37 14.54
C LEU A 71 -17.22 -18.33 14.59
N ARG A 72 -16.96 -19.06 13.49
CA ARG A 72 -15.82 -19.99 13.37
C ARG A 72 -14.48 -19.30 13.58
N ASN A 73 -14.33 -18.08 13.08
CA ASN A 73 -13.10 -17.31 13.15
C ASN A 73 -13.03 -16.39 14.38
N GLY A 74 -13.98 -16.49 15.32
CA GLY A 74 -13.99 -15.67 16.53
C GLY A 74 -14.23 -14.17 16.28
N LEU A 75 -14.90 -13.82 15.19
CA LEU A 75 -15.18 -12.46 14.76
C LEU A 75 -16.58 -11.99 15.19
N PRO A 76 -16.80 -10.68 15.39
CA PRO A 76 -18.13 -10.14 15.63
C PRO A 76 -19.07 -10.39 14.44
N GLN A 77 -20.28 -10.84 14.72
CA GLN A 77 -21.26 -11.15 13.69
C GLN A 77 -21.90 -9.89 13.08
N THR A 78 -21.96 -9.86 11.75
CA THR A 78 -22.71 -8.86 10.99
C THR A 78 -24.21 -9.07 11.18
N LYS A 79 -24.95 -7.99 11.49
CA LYS A 79 -26.40 -8.07 11.78
C LYS A 79 -27.29 -8.04 10.53
N SER A 80 -26.81 -7.37 9.48
CA SER A 80 -27.55 -7.19 8.23
C SER A 80 -26.56 -6.94 7.11
N LEU A 81 -26.81 -7.53 5.96
CA LEU A 81 -26.13 -7.19 4.73
C LEU A 81 -26.92 -6.10 3.99
N LYS A 82 -26.50 -5.74 2.79
CA LYS A 82 -27.35 -4.97 1.87
C LYS A 82 -27.29 -5.68 0.52
N ALA A 83 -28.44 -6.00 -0.06
CA ALA A 83 -28.52 -6.61 -1.38
C ALA A 83 -27.61 -5.91 -2.40
N GLY A 84 -26.79 -6.69 -3.09
CA GLY A 84 -25.86 -6.19 -4.10
C GLY A 84 -24.67 -5.38 -3.58
N LYS A 85 -24.43 -5.35 -2.26
CA LYS A 85 -23.25 -4.75 -1.63
C LYS A 85 -22.51 -5.78 -0.79
N TYR A 86 -21.93 -6.75 -1.51
CA TYR A 86 -21.11 -7.81 -0.93
C TYR A 86 -19.66 -7.34 -0.83
N ASP A 87 -19.36 -6.66 0.28
CA ASP A 87 -18.04 -6.11 0.61
C ASP A 87 -17.44 -6.87 1.81
N PHE A 88 -16.37 -7.64 1.59
CA PHE A 88 -15.73 -8.47 2.61
C PHE A 88 -14.25 -8.13 2.80
N ASP A 89 -13.82 -8.15 4.06
CA ASP A 89 -12.46 -7.81 4.47
C ASP A 89 -11.72 -9.07 4.96
N ILE A 90 -10.44 -9.16 4.57
CA ILE A 90 -9.52 -10.23 4.95
C ILE A 90 -8.26 -9.58 5.54
N ASP A 91 -8.12 -9.69 6.85
CA ASP A 91 -7.00 -9.14 7.60
C ASP A 91 -5.87 -10.19 7.61
N MET A 92 -4.76 -9.88 6.96
CA MET A 92 -3.58 -10.72 6.91
C MET A 92 -2.31 -9.88 7.02
N GLU A 93 -1.45 -10.23 7.97
CA GLU A 93 -0.17 -9.55 8.19
C GLU A 93 0.73 -9.58 6.94
N THR A 94 1.60 -8.58 6.80
CA THR A 94 2.66 -8.55 5.79
C THR A 94 3.59 -9.76 5.93
N GLY A 95 4.05 -10.31 4.80
CA GLY A 95 4.90 -11.51 4.79
C GLY A 95 4.17 -12.85 4.89
N THR A 96 2.86 -12.89 5.16
CA THR A 96 2.06 -14.14 5.26
C THR A 96 1.55 -14.68 3.91
N GLY A 97 1.93 -14.07 2.78
CA GLY A 97 1.56 -14.56 1.45
C GLY A 97 0.16 -14.15 0.96
N LYS A 98 -0.36 -12.98 1.36
CA LYS A 98 -1.62 -12.39 0.86
C LYS A 98 -1.86 -12.57 -0.65
N THR A 99 -0.84 -12.29 -1.46
CA THR A 99 -0.91 -12.44 -2.92
C THR A 99 -1.19 -13.87 -3.35
N TYR A 100 -0.53 -14.85 -2.74
CA TYR A 100 -0.81 -16.26 -3.02
C TYR A 100 -2.23 -16.64 -2.61
N VAL A 101 -2.69 -16.17 -1.45
CA VAL A 101 -4.04 -16.42 -0.94
C VAL A 101 -5.10 -15.94 -1.92
N TYR A 102 -5.10 -14.66 -2.34
CA TYR A 102 -6.16 -14.20 -3.24
C TYR A 102 -6.10 -14.81 -4.63
N LEU A 103 -4.91 -15.17 -5.15
CA LEU A 103 -4.78 -15.85 -6.43
C LEU A 103 -5.34 -17.28 -6.35
N ARG A 104 -5.07 -17.98 -5.25
CA ARG A 104 -5.64 -19.30 -5.01
C ARG A 104 -7.15 -19.23 -4.78
N THR A 105 -7.64 -18.21 -4.09
CA THR A 105 -9.09 -17.95 -3.91
C THR A 105 -9.82 -17.86 -5.24
N ILE A 106 -9.25 -17.19 -6.25
CA ILE A 106 -9.83 -17.12 -7.61
C ILE A 106 -10.09 -18.53 -8.17
N LEU A 107 -9.10 -19.41 -8.08
CA LEU A 107 -9.16 -20.77 -8.60
C LEU A 107 -10.11 -21.66 -7.79
N GLU A 108 -10.14 -21.51 -6.46
CA GLU A 108 -11.10 -22.22 -5.61
C GLU A 108 -12.54 -21.76 -5.87
N LEU A 109 -12.78 -20.46 -6.08
CA LEU A 109 -14.10 -19.94 -6.44
C LEU A 109 -14.58 -20.49 -7.79
N ARG A 110 -13.69 -20.59 -8.79
CA ARG A 110 -14.01 -21.27 -10.06
C ARG A 110 -14.34 -22.73 -9.80
N LYS A 111 -13.47 -23.46 -9.11
CA LYS A 111 -13.61 -24.90 -8.87
C LYS A 111 -14.92 -25.24 -8.16
N ASN A 112 -15.28 -24.46 -7.14
CA ASN A 112 -16.46 -24.73 -6.34
C ASN A 112 -17.74 -24.24 -7.03
N TYR A 113 -17.73 -23.07 -7.68
CA TYR A 113 -18.97 -22.37 -8.07
C TYR A 113 -19.03 -21.87 -9.51
N GLY A 114 -17.97 -22.05 -10.31
CA GLY A 114 -17.96 -21.68 -11.73
C GLY A 114 -17.62 -20.21 -12.01
N PHE A 115 -17.38 -19.36 -11.01
CA PHE A 115 -17.02 -17.95 -11.22
C PHE A 115 -15.75 -17.80 -12.08
N SER A 116 -15.76 -16.90 -13.05
CA SER A 116 -14.70 -16.78 -14.05
C SER A 116 -14.15 -15.37 -14.24
N LYS A 117 -14.86 -14.33 -13.80
CA LYS A 117 -14.50 -12.93 -14.07
C LYS A 117 -13.94 -12.26 -12.82
N PHE A 118 -12.65 -11.94 -12.84
CA PHE A 118 -11.94 -11.37 -11.69
C PHE A 118 -11.15 -10.12 -12.09
N ILE A 119 -11.19 -9.10 -11.24
CA ILE A 119 -10.41 -7.87 -11.40
C ILE A 119 -9.58 -7.66 -10.13
N ILE A 120 -8.26 -7.54 -10.27
CA ILE A 120 -7.35 -7.20 -9.19
C ILE A 120 -7.00 -5.71 -9.29
N VAL A 121 -7.37 -4.94 -8.27
CA VAL A 121 -7.13 -3.50 -8.19
C VAL A 121 -5.96 -3.23 -7.25
N VAL A 122 -4.95 -2.53 -7.77
CA VAL A 122 -3.70 -2.24 -7.05
C VAL A 122 -3.40 -0.72 -7.00
N PRO A 123 -2.65 -0.24 -5.98
CA PRO A 123 -2.45 1.19 -5.79
C PRO A 123 -1.34 1.79 -6.66
N SER A 124 -0.32 1.02 -7.04
CA SER A 124 0.87 1.54 -7.71
C SER A 124 1.30 0.69 -8.91
N ILE A 125 2.10 1.28 -9.79
CA ILE A 125 2.68 0.56 -10.94
C ILE A 125 3.63 -0.55 -10.46
N ALA A 126 4.43 -0.30 -9.43
CA ALA A 126 5.34 -1.32 -8.90
C ALA A 126 4.59 -2.54 -8.35
N ILE A 127 3.50 -2.31 -7.59
CA ILE A 127 2.66 -3.40 -7.07
C ILE A 127 1.97 -4.14 -8.21
N LYS A 128 1.46 -3.42 -9.21
CA LYS A 128 0.89 -4.01 -10.44
C LYS A 128 1.86 -4.97 -11.14
N GLU A 129 3.13 -4.59 -11.30
CA GLU A 129 4.15 -5.48 -11.88
C GLU A 129 4.48 -6.65 -10.94
N GLY A 130 4.50 -6.44 -9.62
CA GLY A 130 4.70 -7.49 -8.62
C GLY A 130 3.60 -8.56 -8.65
N VAL A 131 2.33 -8.14 -8.76
CA VAL A 131 1.17 -9.05 -8.89
C VAL A 131 1.22 -9.80 -10.22
N TYR A 132 1.51 -9.11 -11.33
CA TYR A 132 1.68 -9.75 -12.63
C TYR A 132 2.80 -10.80 -12.60
N LYS A 133 3.94 -10.47 -11.95
CA LYS A 133 5.01 -11.43 -11.78
C LYS A 133 4.60 -12.62 -10.91
N SER A 134 3.79 -12.38 -9.88
CA SER A 134 3.24 -13.43 -9.01
C SER A 134 2.35 -14.40 -9.80
N LEU A 135 1.51 -13.88 -10.69
CA LEU A 135 0.70 -14.70 -11.61
C LEU A 135 1.57 -15.57 -12.54
N GLU A 136 2.69 -15.04 -13.04
CA GLU A 136 3.62 -15.82 -13.88
C GLU A 136 4.32 -16.94 -13.10
N ILE A 137 4.87 -16.64 -11.93
CA ILE A 137 5.67 -17.61 -11.17
C ILE A 137 4.81 -18.71 -10.51
N THR A 138 3.55 -18.40 -10.19
CA THR A 138 2.62 -19.35 -9.58
C THR A 138 1.89 -20.20 -10.62
N LYS A 139 2.05 -19.91 -11.91
CA LYS A 139 1.28 -20.56 -12.98
C LYS A 139 1.39 -22.07 -13.01
N GLU A 140 2.61 -22.58 -13.05
CA GLU A 140 2.86 -24.02 -13.07
C GLU A 140 2.33 -24.69 -11.80
N HIS A 141 2.58 -24.07 -10.65
CA HIS A 141 2.09 -24.56 -9.35
C HIS A 141 0.56 -24.65 -9.28
N PHE A 142 -0.15 -23.64 -9.77
CA PHE A 142 -1.60 -23.65 -9.80
C PHE A 142 -2.19 -24.58 -10.86
N GLN A 143 -1.53 -24.73 -12.01
CA GLN A 143 -1.93 -25.74 -13.00
C GLN A 143 -1.85 -27.15 -12.40
N ASP A 144 -0.78 -27.47 -11.66
CA ASP A 144 -0.66 -28.75 -10.97
C ASP A 144 -1.70 -28.92 -9.86
N LEU A 145 -2.02 -27.85 -9.13
CA LEU A 145 -2.96 -27.89 -8.00
C LEU A 145 -4.43 -27.98 -8.43
N PHE A 146 -4.76 -27.48 -9.62
CA PHE A 146 -6.13 -27.37 -10.14
C PHE A 146 -6.30 -28.10 -11.48
N ASP A 147 -5.67 -29.28 -11.64
CA ASP A 147 -5.89 -30.19 -12.77
C ASP A 147 -5.76 -29.54 -14.16
N ASN A 148 -4.73 -28.71 -14.34
CA ASN A 148 -4.46 -27.92 -15.55
C ASN A 148 -5.58 -26.95 -15.94
N THR A 149 -6.34 -26.45 -14.96
CA THR A 149 -7.35 -25.39 -15.19
C THR A 149 -6.73 -24.22 -15.95
N ILE A 150 -7.37 -23.86 -17.06
CA ILE A 150 -6.95 -22.76 -17.91
C ILE A 150 -7.42 -21.45 -17.30
N TYR A 151 -6.46 -20.55 -17.06
CA TYR A 151 -6.76 -19.18 -16.68
C TYR A 151 -5.85 -18.21 -17.44
N ASN A 152 -6.44 -17.09 -17.85
CA ASN A 152 -5.80 -16.01 -18.54
C ASN A 152 -5.68 -14.81 -17.61
N TYR A 153 -4.61 -14.05 -17.77
CA TYR A 153 -4.41 -12.81 -17.02
C TYR A 153 -3.75 -11.75 -17.89
N PHE A 154 -4.11 -10.49 -17.66
CA PHE A 154 -3.51 -9.37 -18.36
C PHE A 154 -3.55 -8.10 -17.52
N ILE A 155 -2.64 -7.18 -17.81
CA ILE A 155 -2.67 -5.83 -17.27
C ILE A 155 -3.58 -4.98 -18.17
N TYR A 156 -4.55 -4.30 -17.57
CA TYR A 156 -5.41 -3.38 -18.30
C TYR A 156 -4.60 -2.27 -18.96
N ASP A 157 -4.77 -2.12 -20.27
CA ASP A 157 -4.17 -1.07 -21.09
C ASP A 157 -5.24 -0.49 -22.02
N SER A 158 -5.51 0.81 -21.87
CA SER A 158 -6.44 1.58 -22.71
C SER A 158 -6.18 1.46 -24.23
N SER A 159 -4.96 1.08 -24.64
CA SER A 159 -4.61 0.86 -26.05
C SER A 159 -4.92 -0.55 -26.57
N LYS A 160 -5.17 -1.52 -25.68
CA LYS A 160 -5.37 -2.94 -25.99
C LYS A 160 -6.80 -3.41 -25.67
N LEU A 161 -7.78 -2.73 -26.24
CA LEU A 161 -9.20 -3.01 -25.96
C LEU A 161 -9.68 -4.41 -26.36
N GLU A 162 -8.98 -5.09 -27.27
CA GLU A 162 -9.27 -6.49 -27.60
C GLU A 162 -9.16 -7.42 -26.38
N GLN A 163 -8.28 -7.09 -25.42
CA GLN A 163 -8.16 -7.86 -24.17
C GLN A 163 -9.41 -7.70 -23.30
N VAL A 164 -10.02 -6.51 -23.29
CA VAL A 164 -11.30 -6.26 -22.58
C VAL A 164 -12.44 -7.04 -23.23
N ARG A 165 -12.45 -7.11 -24.56
CA ARG A 165 -13.43 -7.93 -25.28
C ARG A 165 -13.24 -9.42 -24.95
N SER A 166 -12.01 -9.92 -25.03
CA SER A 166 -11.67 -11.30 -24.66
C SER A 166 -12.09 -11.62 -23.21
N PHE A 167 -11.81 -10.69 -22.28
CA PHE A 167 -12.24 -10.78 -20.90
C PHE A 167 -13.77 -10.93 -20.78
N ALA A 168 -14.54 -10.18 -21.57
CA ALA A 168 -16.00 -10.23 -21.52
C ALA A 168 -16.61 -11.50 -22.14
N VAL A 169 -16.01 -12.06 -23.21
CA VAL A 169 -16.63 -13.16 -23.97
C VAL A 169 -16.10 -14.55 -23.64
N SER A 170 -14.91 -14.66 -23.04
CA SER A 170 -14.29 -15.94 -22.68
C SER A 170 -15.10 -16.68 -21.61
N ASP A 171 -15.11 -17.99 -21.59
CA ASP A 171 -15.69 -18.82 -20.52
C ASP A 171 -14.65 -19.38 -19.54
N ASN A 172 -13.36 -19.17 -19.86
CA ASN A 172 -12.24 -19.46 -18.98
C ASN A 172 -12.15 -18.46 -17.84
N ILE A 173 -11.32 -18.76 -16.84
CA ILE A 173 -10.97 -17.79 -15.79
C ILE A 173 -10.21 -16.64 -16.45
N GLU A 174 -10.70 -15.42 -16.28
CA GLU A 174 -10.10 -14.19 -16.79
C GLU A 174 -9.77 -13.27 -15.61
N ILE A 175 -8.50 -12.93 -15.46
CA ILE A 175 -7.97 -12.08 -14.38
C ILE A 175 -7.42 -10.79 -14.99
N MET A 176 -8.14 -9.68 -14.78
CA MET A 176 -7.68 -8.36 -15.21
C MET A 176 -7.00 -7.62 -14.04
N VAL A 177 -5.75 -7.19 -14.22
CA VAL A 177 -5.04 -6.36 -13.22
C VAL A 177 -5.11 -4.90 -13.62
N ILE A 178 -5.65 -4.04 -12.73
CA ILE A 178 -5.84 -2.62 -12.99
C ILE A 178 -5.22 -1.75 -11.89
N ASN A 179 -4.54 -0.68 -12.30
CA ASN A 179 -4.07 0.36 -11.39
C ASN A 179 -5.20 1.37 -11.13
N ILE A 180 -5.56 1.57 -9.87
CA ILE A 180 -6.67 2.45 -9.48
C ILE A 180 -6.44 3.92 -9.85
N ASP A 181 -5.21 4.43 -9.81
CA ASP A 181 -4.91 5.83 -10.16
C ASP A 181 -5.11 6.09 -11.65
N ALA A 182 -4.67 5.14 -12.48
CA ALA A 182 -4.92 5.19 -13.92
C ALA A 182 -6.42 5.16 -14.22
N PHE A 183 -7.16 4.35 -13.46
CA PHE A 183 -8.60 4.21 -13.62
C PHE A 183 -9.37 5.43 -13.12
N ARG A 184 -9.05 6.00 -11.95
CA ARG A 184 -9.69 7.23 -11.43
C ARG A 184 -9.54 8.42 -12.37
N ARG A 185 -8.37 8.56 -13.01
CA ARG A 185 -8.12 9.65 -13.98
C ARG A 185 -9.10 9.61 -15.16
N SER A 186 -9.63 8.43 -15.51
CA SER A 186 -10.66 8.28 -16.53
C SER A 186 -12.00 8.95 -16.18
N PHE A 187 -12.28 9.17 -14.89
CA PHE A 187 -13.54 9.77 -14.42
C PHE A 187 -13.47 11.29 -14.25
N THR A 188 -12.28 11.89 -14.33
CA THR A 188 -12.13 13.32 -13.98
C THR A 188 -12.63 14.30 -15.04
N ASP A 189 -12.62 13.93 -16.32
CA ASP A 189 -13.14 14.80 -17.39
C ASP A 189 -13.43 13.99 -18.67
N PRO A 190 -14.62 13.38 -18.82
CA PRO A 190 -14.94 12.49 -19.95
C PRO A 190 -14.80 13.16 -21.34
N THR A 191 -14.92 14.48 -21.36
CA THR A 191 -14.94 15.30 -22.58
C THR A 191 -13.54 15.55 -23.17
N LYS A 192 -12.49 15.51 -22.35
CA LYS A 192 -11.11 15.67 -22.85
C LYS A 192 -10.59 14.41 -23.53
N GLU A 193 -9.96 14.55 -24.68
CA GLU A 193 -9.35 13.43 -25.42
C GLU A 193 -8.03 12.99 -24.80
N ASN A 194 -8.11 12.32 -23.65
CA ASN A 194 -6.96 11.72 -23.00
C ASN A 194 -7.07 10.19 -23.06
N LYS A 195 -5.92 9.49 -23.15
CA LYS A 195 -5.86 8.02 -23.16
C LYS A 195 -6.64 7.36 -22.00
N ALA A 196 -6.71 8.04 -20.85
CA ALA A 196 -7.47 7.56 -19.69
C ALA A 196 -8.98 7.41 -19.96
N ASN A 197 -9.57 8.25 -20.82
CA ASN A 197 -11.02 8.31 -21.03
C ASN A 197 -11.53 7.30 -22.07
N ILE A 198 -10.64 6.55 -22.73
CA ILE A 198 -10.99 5.57 -23.77
C ILE A 198 -11.94 4.49 -23.21
N ILE A 199 -11.81 4.15 -21.92
CA ILE A 199 -12.68 3.18 -21.24
C ILE A 199 -14.16 3.60 -21.20
N HIS A 200 -14.43 4.91 -21.26
CA HIS A 200 -15.78 5.51 -21.19
C HIS A 200 -16.30 5.98 -22.55
N ARG A 201 -15.59 5.68 -23.64
CA ARG A 201 -15.96 6.13 -24.97
C ARG A 201 -16.36 4.94 -25.86
N PRO A 202 -17.38 5.11 -26.71
CA PRO A 202 -17.66 4.18 -27.79
C PRO A 202 -16.39 3.90 -28.59
N ASN A 203 -16.13 2.63 -28.88
CA ASN A 203 -14.99 2.25 -29.71
C ASN A 203 -15.43 1.36 -30.87
N ASP A 204 -15.01 1.71 -32.09
CA ASP A 204 -15.36 0.95 -33.30
C ASP A 204 -14.85 -0.50 -33.24
N ARG A 205 -13.71 -0.75 -32.56
CA ARG A 205 -13.17 -2.10 -32.36
C ARG A 205 -14.05 -2.98 -31.47
N LEU A 206 -14.92 -2.36 -30.68
CA LEU A 206 -15.90 -2.99 -29.80
C LEU A 206 -17.33 -2.85 -30.34
N ASN A 207 -17.48 -2.70 -31.67
CA ASN A 207 -18.77 -2.48 -32.33
C ASN A 207 -19.55 -1.26 -31.78
N GLY A 208 -18.82 -0.21 -31.39
CA GLY A 208 -19.42 1.02 -30.83
C GLY A 208 -19.75 0.95 -29.34
N MET A 209 -19.49 -0.17 -28.65
CA MET A 209 -19.67 -0.27 -27.21
C MET A 209 -18.55 0.42 -26.43
N LYS A 210 -18.85 0.84 -25.20
CA LYS A 210 -17.82 1.34 -24.29
C LYS A 210 -17.13 0.16 -23.59
N PRO A 211 -15.79 0.15 -23.47
CA PRO A 211 -15.08 -0.89 -22.74
C PRO A 211 -15.60 -1.09 -21.30
N ILE A 212 -16.00 -0.02 -20.61
CA ILE A 212 -16.57 -0.10 -19.26
C ILE A 212 -17.89 -0.87 -19.22
N GLU A 213 -18.75 -0.73 -20.23
CA GLU A 213 -20.06 -1.41 -20.28
C GLU A 213 -19.86 -2.92 -20.42
N LEU A 214 -18.90 -3.35 -21.26
CA LEU A 214 -18.50 -4.76 -21.37
C LEU A 214 -18.01 -5.31 -20.03
N ILE A 215 -17.17 -4.57 -19.31
CA ILE A 215 -16.67 -4.99 -18.00
C ILE A 215 -17.82 -5.08 -16.99
N GLN A 216 -18.72 -4.10 -16.96
CA GLN A 216 -19.86 -4.08 -16.04
C GLN A 216 -20.83 -5.24 -16.26
N GLU A 217 -21.03 -5.65 -17.52
CA GLU A 217 -21.85 -6.81 -17.87
C GLU A 217 -21.25 -8.12 -17.38
N THR A 218 -19.93 -8.18 -17.11
CA THR A 218 -19.32 -9.41 -16.57
C THR A 218 -19.59 -9.64 -15.08
N ARG A 219 -20.09 -8.63 -14.34
CA ARG A 219 -20.26 -8.64 -12.88
C ARG A 219 -19.05 -9.28 -12.16
N PRO A 220 -17.87 -8.66 -12.25
CA PRO A 220 -16.64 -9.30 -11.80
C PRO A 220 -16.56 -9.40 -10.27
N PHE A 221 -15.81 -10.36 -9.77
CA PHE A 221 -15.23 -10.26 -8.43
C PHE A 221 -14.11 -9.22 -8.46
N VAL A 222 -14.17 -8.24 -7.58
CA VAL A 222 -13.14 -7.21 -7.44
C VAL A 222 -12.30 -7.49 -6.21
N ILE A 223 -11.03 -7.81 -6.42
CA ILE A 223 -10.04 -8.03 -5.37
C ILE A 223 -9.23 -6.74 -5.22
N ILE A 224 -9.20 -6.18 -4.02
CA ILE A 224 -8.45 -4.97 -3.70
C ILE A 224 -7.26 -5.35 -2.83
N ASP A 225 -6.07 -5.09 -3.35
CA ASP A 225 -4.80 -5.26 -2.62
C ASP A 225 -4.41 -3.92 -1.98
N GLU A 226 -4.14 -3.93 -0.68
CA GLU A 226 -3.83 -2.73 0.12
C GLU A 226 -4.93 -1.63 0.01
N PRO A 227 -6.18 -1.89 0.46
CA PRO A 227 -7.32 -0.97 0.39
C PRO A 227 -7.05 0.39 1.03
N GLN A 228 -6.19 0.49 2.04
CA GLN A 228 -5.76 1.76 2.65
C GLN A 228 -4.98 2.68 1.70
N SER A 229 -4.54 2.18 0.53
CA SER A 229 -3.96 2.98 -0.54
C SER A 229 -4.90 3.10 -1.76
N VAL A 230 -5.84 2.17 -1.92
CA VAL A 230 -6.71 2.05 -3.12
C VAL A 230 -8.11 2.61 -2.92
N ASP A 231 -8.68 2.54 -1.73
CA ASP A 231 -10.11 2.76 -1.45
C ASP A 231 -10.35 3.94 -0.50
N THR A 232 -9.42 4.89 -0.43
CA THR A 232 -9.46 5.98 0.56
C THR A 232 -10.21 7.22 0.11
N THR A 233 -10.13 7.57 -1.16
CA THR A 233 -10.83 8.76 -1.70
C THR A 233 -12.26 8.43 -2.13
N PRO A 234 -13.17 9.41 -2.25
CA PRO A 234 -14.47 9.19 -2.87
C PRO A 234 -14.38 8.74 -4.34
N LYS A 235 -13.42 9.29 -5.11
CA LYS A 235 -13.25 9.01 -6.56
C LYS A 235 -12.76 7.58 -6.85
N SER A 236 -11.73 7.10 -6.16
CA SER A 236 -11.91 5.94 -5.31
C SER A 236 -12.99 4.91 -5.56
N LYS A 237 -13.84 4.92 -4.53
CA LYS A 237 -15.03 4.16 -4.32
C LYS A 237 -15.95 4.27 -5.52
N GLU A 238 -16.08 5.44 -6.14
CA GLU A 238 -16.87 5.62 -7.36
C GLU A 238 -16.31 4.82 -8.54
N ALA A 239 -14.99 4.87 -8.74
CA ALA A 239 -14.34 4.08 -9.78
C ALA A 239 -14.53 2.58 -9.51
N ILE A 240 -14.29 2.09 -8.30
CA ILE A 240 -14.53 0.67 -7.96
C ILE A 240 -16.00 0.28 -8.19
N LYS A 241 -16.95 1.11 -7.74
CA LYS A 241 -18.39 0.89 -7.97
C LYS A 241 -18.77 0.88 -9.46
N SER A 242 -18.10 1.69 -10.27
CA SER A 242 -18.33 1.72 -11.72
C SER A 242 -17.98 0.41 -12.42
N LEU A 243 -17.24 -0.51 -11.78
CA LEU A 243 -17.00 -1.85 -12.33
C LEU A 243 -18.22 -2.77 -12.21
N ASN A 244 -19.28 -2.34 -11.51
CA ASN A 244 -20.46 -3.16 -11.19
C ASN A 244 -20.09 -4.53 -10.61
N PRO A 245 -19.31 -4.58 -9.51
CA PRO A 245 -18.82 -5.83 -8.95
C PRO A 245 -19.97 -6.73 -8.48
N LEU A 246 -19.81 -8.05 -8.67
CA LEU A 246 -20.64 -9.03 -7.97
C LEU A 246 -20.30 -9.06 -6.48
N CYS A 247 -19.00 -9.03 -6.16
CA CYS A 247 -18.47 -9.07 -4.81
C CYS A 247 -17.12 -8.35 -4.77
N THR A 248 -16.83 -7.65 -3.67
CA THR A 248 -15.55 -6.98 -3.43
C THR A 248 -14.83 -7.65 -2.25
N LEU A 249 -13.59 -8.07 -2.47
CA LEU A 249 -12.72 -8.71 -1.46
C LEU A 249 -11.52 -7.81 -1.19
N ARG A 250 -11.34 -7.36 0.06
CA ARG A 250 -10.27 -6.43 0.45
C ARG A 250 -9.23 -7.14 1.32
N TYR A 251 -8.02 -7.27 0.82
CA TYR A 251 -6.89 -7.87 1.54
C TYR A 251 -5.97 -6.77 2.06
N SER A 252 -5.78 -6.73 3.38
CA SER A 252 -4.84 -5.78 4.01
C SER A 252 -4.29 -6.32 5.33
N ALA A 253 -3.20 -5.73 5.79
CA ALA A 253 -2.82 -5.80 7.20
C ALA A 253 -3.43 -4.66 8.04
N THR A 254 -3.93 -3.59 7.40
CA THR A 254 -4.25 -2.30 8.06
C THR A 254 -5.52 -1.65 7.50
N HIS A 255 -6.68 -2.31 7.66
CA HIS A 255 -7.95 -1.71 7.22
C HIS A 255 -8.26 -0.43 7.99
N VAL A 256 -8.34 0.68 7.24
CA VAL A 256 -8.77 1.98 7.76
C VAL A 256 -10.29 2.02 7.97
N GLU A 257 -11.03 1.39 7.05
CA GLU A 257 -12.48 1.25 7.10
C GLU A 257 -12.83 -0.24 7.12
N LYS A 258 -13.67 -0.65 8.06
CA LYS A 258 -14.07 -2.04 8.24
C LYS A 258 -15.47 -2.27 7.67
N HIS A 259 -15.59 -3.27 6.82
CA HIS A 259 -16.82 -3.82 6.25
C HIS A 259 -17.16 -5.14 6.97
N ASN A 260 -17.46 -6.18 6.21
CA ASN A 260 -17.71 -7.52 6.74
C ASN A 260 -16.39 -8.29 6.84
N LEU A 261 -15.76 -8.25 8.01
CA LEU A 261 -14.55 -9.02 8.28
C LEU A 261 -14.88 -10.50 8.28
N VAL A 262 -14.20 -11.28 7.42
CA VAL A 262 -14.40 -12.73 7.31
C VAL A 262 -13.23 -13.54 7.84
N TYR A 263 -12.03 -12.97 7.90
CA TYR A 263 -10.83 -13.63 8.43
C TYR A 263 -9.86 -12.61 9.02
N LYS A 264 -9.16 -12.98 10.09
CA LYS A 264 -8.14 -12.15 10.73
C LYS A 264 -6.93 -12.95 11.17
N LEU A 265 -5.76 -12.50 10.72
CA LEU A 265 -4.45 -12.94 11.16
C LEU A 265 -3.60 -11.68 11.41
N ASP A 266 -3.51 -11.27 12.68
CA ASP A 266 -2.80 -10.05 13.06
C ASP A 266 -1.30 -10.28 13.32
N ALA A 267 -0.57 -9.19 13.61
CA ALA A 267 0.86 -9.23 13.86
C ALA A 267 1.25 -10.14 15.03
N VAL A 268 0.42 -10.17 16.08
CA VAL A 268 0.69 -10.96 17.30
C VAL A 268 0.49 -12.43 16.99
N ASP A 269 -0.62 -12.78 16.33
CA ASP A 269 -0.90 -14.16 15.91
C ASP A 269 0.16 -14.64 14.92
N SER A 270 0.56 -13.80 13.96
CA SER A 270 1.59 -14.13 12.97
C SER A 270 2.96 -14.37 13.62
N TYR A 271 3.30 -13.60 14.65
CA TYR A 271 4.51 -13.79 15.44
C TYR A 271 4.44 -15.08 16.27
N ASN A 272 3.33 -15.32 16.96
CA ASN A 272 3.12 -16.52 17.78
C ASN A 272 3.13 -17.81 16.97
N LEU A 273 2.69 -17.74 15.71
CA LEU A 273 2.73 -18.86 14.74
C LEU A 273 4.07 -18.96 13.99
N GLU A 274 5.07 -18.14 14.35
CA GLU A 274 6.40 -18.08 13.72
C GLU A 274 6.35 -17.85 12.20
N LEU A 275 5.30 -17.21 11.70
CA LEU A 275 5.09 -16.96 10.26
C LEU A 275 5.93 -15.78 9.75
N VAL A 276 6.30 -14.87 10.66
CA VAL A 276 7.06 -13.66 10.36
C VAL A 276 8.28 -13.55 11.27
N LYS A 277 9.36 -12.95 10.75
CA LYS A 277 10.57 -12.74 11.54
C LYS A 277 10.35 -11.66 12.58
N GLN A 278 10.97 -11.84 13.74
CA GLN A 278 11.05 -10.82 14.77
C GLN A 278 11.82 -9.60 14.24
N ILE A 279 11.32 -8.41 14.56
CA ILE A 279 12.04 -7.16 14.32
C ILE A 279 12.87 -6.83 15.57
N GLU A 280 14.18 -6.75 15.40
CA GLU A 280 15.11 -6.23 16.41
C GLU A 280 15.53 -4.82 16.02
N VAL A 281 15.29 -3.85 16.91
CA VAL A 281 15.64 -2.45 16.65
C VAL A 281 16.92 -2.10 17.40
N ALA A 282 17.99 -1.87 16.65
CA ALA A 282 19.23 -1.30 17.18
C ALA A 282 19.12 0.23 17.20
N GLY A 283 18.76 0.80 18.35
CA GLY A 283 18.72 2.25 18.55
C GLY A 283 20.11 2.81 18.83
N PHE A 284 20.51 3.84 18.07
CA PHE A 284 21.69 4.65 18.38
C PHE A 284 21.23 5.89 19.15
N GLU A 285 21.32 5.85 20.47
CA GLU A 285 21.15 7.04 21.31
C GLU A 285 22.50 7.70 21.56
N THR A 286 22.62 8.93 21.11
CA THR A 286 23.74 9.83 21.37
C THR A 286 23.55 10.47 22.74
N LYS A 287 24.17 9.87 23.76
CA LYS A 287 23.88 10.16 25.18
C LYS A 287 24.30 11.54 25.72
N ASP A 288 25.02 12.40 24.98
CA ASP A 288 25.65 13.60 25.58
C ASP A 288 25.62 14.87 24.71
N TYR A 289 24.47 15.23 24.11
CA TYR A 289 24.37 16.45 23.30
C TYR A 289 24.27 17.76 24.10
N HIS A 290 23.83 17.73 25.35
CA HIS A 290 23.48 18.96 26.06
C HIS A 290 24.64 19.63 26.81
N ASN A 291 25.82 19.01 26.84
CA ASN A 291 26.98 19.51 27.59
C ASN A 291 27.98 20.30 26.73
N ASN A 292 27.91 20.23 25.40
CA ASN A 292 28.78 20.99 24.50
C ASN A 292 27.99 22.10 23.77
N ALA A 293 28.67 23.20 23.43
CA ALA A 293 28.05 24.33 22.74
C ALA A 293 27.76 23.98 21.27
N TYR A 294 26.47 23.91 20.89
CA TYR A 294 26.06 23.81 19.49
C TYR A 294 26.03 25.19 18.83
N LEU A 295 26.74 25.37 17.71
CA LEU A 295 26.75 26.60 16.92
C LEU A 295 26.83 26.30 15.42
N LYS A 296 25.91 26.85 14.63
CA LYS A 296 25.92 26.73 13.17
C LYS A 296 25.62 28.05 12.49
N LEU A 297 26.55 28.55 11.67
CA LEU A 297 26.32 29.74 10.86
C LEU A 297 25.42 29.40 9.66
N LEU A 298 24.24 30.02 9.58
CA LEU A 298 23.27 29.82 8.50
C LEU A 298 23.45 30.82 7.36
N SER A 299 23.70 32.09 7.70
CA SER A 299 23.85 33.16 6.71
C SER A 299 24.46 34.41 7.34
N VAL A 300 25.13 35.23 6.55
CA VAL A 300 25.56 36.59 6.93
C VAL A 300 24.88 37.63 6.04
N ASN A 301 24.76 38.87 6.50
CA ASN A 301 24.07 39.92 5.79
C ASN A 301 24.75 41.28 6.02
N ASN A 302 25.27 41.86 4.94
CA ASN A 302 25.89 43.19 4.88
C ASN A 302 25.03 44.24 4.16
N LYS A 303 23.78 43.93 3.79
CA LYS A 303 22.90 44.84 3.02
C LYS A 303 22.43 46.06 3.83
N LYS A 304 22.48 45.99 5.17
CA LYS A 304 22.11 47.06 6.09
C LYS A 304 23.16 47.14 7.19
N SER A 305 23.44 48.36 7.69
CA SER A 305 24.28 48.57 8.87
C SER A 305 23.43 48.49 10.14
N PRO A 306 23.88 47.80 11.21
CA PRO A 306 25.13 47.02 11.30
C PRO A 306 25.03 45.66 10.59
N ILE A 307 26.19 45.10 10.22
CA ILE A 307 26.31 43.74 9.67
C ILE A 307 25.72 42.73 10.66
N THR A 308 25.00 41.73 10.15
CA THR A 308 24.33 40.71 10.96
C THR A 308 24.67 39.30 10.48
N ALA A 309 24.68 38.35 11.41
CA ALA A 309 24.78 36.92 11.13
C ALA A 309 23.56 36.20 11.70
N ARG A 310 23.13 35.12 11.05
CA ARG A 310 22.09 34.23 11.54
C ARG A 310 22.76 32.94 11.99
N ILE A 311 22.75 32.67 13.28
CA ILE A 311 23.40 31.51 13.91
C ILE A 311 22.32 30.64 14.54
N GLU A 312 22.38 29.32 14.31
CA GLU A 312 21.57 28.35 15.02
C GLU A 312 22.34 27.86 16.26
N LEU A 313 21.68 27.87 17.41
CA LEU A 313 22.20 27.40 18.69
C LEU A 313 21.09 26.82 19.55
N ASP A 314 21.46 26.17 20.66
CA ASP A 314 20.53 25.64 21.64
C ASP A 314 20.05 26.74 22.61
N VAL A 315 18.74 26.95 22.68
CA VAL A 315 18.12 27.95 23.56
C VAL A 315 17.22 27.25 24.58
N LYS A 316 17.33 27.64 25.85
CA LYS A 316 16.48 27.11 26.94
C LYS A 316 15.11 27.78 26.89
N ASP A 317 14.03 27.01 26.87
CA ASP A 317 12.67 27.56 26.99
C ASP A 317 12.28 27.83 28.45
N ASN A 318 11.13 28.48 28.67
CA ASN A 318 10.66 28.85 30.02
C ASN A 318 10.30 27.63 30.89
N LYS A 319 10.24 26.42 30.32
CA LYS A 319 9.99 25.14 31.01
C LYS A 319 11.28 24.33 31.19
N GLY A 320 12.43 24.88 30.82
CA GLY A 320 13.73 24.24 30.93
C GLY A 320 14.10 23.29 29.78
N VAL A 321 13.26 23.17 28.75
CA VAL A 321 13.54 22.32 27.57
C VAL A 321 14.46 23.05 26.60
N VAL A 322 15.48 22.35 26.12
CA VAL A 322 16.48 22.88 25.20
C VAL A 322 16.02 22.64 23.76
N LYS A 323 16.00 23.69 22.93
CA LYS A 323 15.67 23.57 21.50
C LYS A 323 16.62 24.37 20.63
N ARG A 324 17.06 23.78 19.52
CA ARG A 324 17.80 24.49 18.45
C ARG A 324 16.93 25.59 17.86
N LYS A 325 17.46 26.82 17.83
CA LYS A 325 16.79 27.99 17.25
C LYS A 325 17.76 28.87 16.48
N PRO A 326 17.35 29.38 15.31
CA PRO A 326 18.09 30.42 14.62
C PRO A 326 17.87 31.77 15.30
N ILE A 327 18.96 32.41 15.71
CA ILE A 327 18.97 33.80 16.21
C ILE A 327 19.73 34.70 15.24
N VAL A 328 19.44 35.99 15.30
CA VAL A 328 20.21 37.01 14.58
C VAL A 328 21.14 37.69 15.58
N VAL A 329 22.42 37.76 15.24
CA VAL A 329 23.47 38.37 16.04
C VAL A 329 24.19 39.47 15.28
N ARG A 330 24.79 40.37 16.04
CA ARG A 330 25.63 41.50 15.60
C ARG A 330 26.96 41.46 16.33
N GLN A 331 27.93 42.21 15.83
CA GLN A 331 29.18 42.44 16.56
C GLN A 331 28.90 42.93 17.99
N GLY A 332 29.55 42.30 18.97
CA GLY A 332 29.38 42.57 20.40
C GLY A 332 28.23 41.84 21.08
N ASP A 333 27.38 41.08 20.37
CA ASP A 333 26.34 40.26 21.01
C ASP A 333 26.97 39.06 21.76
N ASP A 334 26.47 38.80 22.97
CA ASP A 334 26.83 37.64 23.78
C ASP A 334 25.85 36.48 23.55
N LEU A 335 26.35 35.31 23.14
CA LEU A 335 25.53 34.12 22.92
C LEU A 335 24.98 33.52 24.23
N TYR A 336 25.63 33.75 25.37
CA TYR A 336 25.11 33.37 26.69
C TYR A 336 23.73 34.02 26.92
N ASP A 337 23.63 35.33 26.72
CA ASP A 337 22.38 36.07 26.87
C ASP A 337 21.33 35.65 25.85
N LYS A 338 21.74 35.48 24.58
CA LYS A 338 20.83 35.08 23.50
C LYS A 338 20.30 33.65 23.66
N SER A 339 21.04 32.78 24.36
CA SER A 339 20.64 31.42 24.70
C SER A 339 19.71 31.32 25.92
N LYS A 340 19.43 32.44 26.59
CA LYS A 340 18.73 32.55 27.88
C LYS A 340 19.52 31.93 29.04
N GLY A 341 20.84 32.19 29.08
CA GLY A 341 21.70 31.84 30.21
C GLY A 341 22.12 30.38 30.25
N ARG A 342 22.52 29.81 29.10
CA ARG A 342 23.18 28.49 29.07
C ARG A 342 24.69 28.68 29.19
N ASP A 343 25.27 28.14 30.26
CA ASP A 343 26.70 28.26 30.61
C ASP A 343 27.64 27.74 29.52
N VAL A 344 27.20 26.79 28.68
CA VAL A 344 28.00 26.30 27.54
C VAL A 344 28.36 27.40 26.53
N TYR A 345 27.63 28.51 26.50
CA TYR A 345 27.89 29.66 25.62
C TYR A 345 28.70 30.78 26.29
N GLU A 346 29.18 30.60 27.52
CA GLU A 346 30.00 31.60 28.21
C GLU A 346 31.32 31.86 27.44
N GLY A 347 31.59 33.15 27.19
CA GLY A 347 32.74 33.61 26.40
C GLY A 347 32.54 33.61 24.88
N TYR A 348 31.38 33.18 24.36
CA TYR A 348 31.03 33.34 22.94
C TYR A 348 30.44 34.74 22.69
N ILE A 349 31.31 35.75 22.69
CA ILE A 349 30.96 37.13 22.32
C ILE A 349 31.38 37.36 20.87
N VAL A 350 30.44 37.77 20.02
CA VAL A 350 30.69 37.95 18.57
C VAL A 350 31.71 39.06 18.36
N ASN A 351 32.87 38.73 17.77
CA ASN A 351 33.94 39.69 17.51
C ASN A 351 33.80 40.33 16.11
N GLU A 352 33.82 39.53 15.05
CA GLU A 352 33.73 39.97 13.67
C GLU A 352 32.74 39.11 12.88
N ILE A 353 32.06 39.73 11.92
CA ILE A 353 31.18 39.05 10.96
C ILE A 353 31.67 39.39 9.56
N TYR A 354 32.30 38.44 8.90
CA TYR A 354 32.86 38.61 7.57
C TYR A 354 31.88 38.12 6.50
N CYS A 355 31.66 38.94 5.46
CA CYS A 355 30.58 38.75 4.48
C CYS A 355 31.06 38.63 3.02
N GLU A 356 32.33 38.32 2.79
CA GLU A 356 32.82 38.04 1.44
C GLU A 356 32.21 36.72 0.94
N GLU A 357 31.68 36.75 -0.28
CA GLU A 357 31.00 35.60 -0.89
C GLU A 357 31.97 34.41 -1.01
N GLY A 358 31.62 33.29 -0.39
CA GLY A 358 32.44 32.07 -0.35
C GLY A 358 33.50 32.04 0.76
N ASN A 359 33.62 33.10 1.57
CA ASN A 359 34.52 33.15 2.72
C ASN A 359 33.82 33.69 3.97
N GLU A 360 32.50 33.51 4.08
CA GLU A 360 31.70 34.02 5.19
C GLU A 360 32.06 33.33 6.51
N TYR A 361 32.32 34.13 7.55
CA TYR A 361 32.60 33.60 8.87
C TYR A 361 32.15 34.52 10.02
N VAL A 362 32.05 33.93 11.20
CA VAL A 362 31.91 34.64 12.48
C VAL A 362 32.95 34.11 13.45
N ASP A 363 33.72 34.99 14.07
CA ASP A 363 34.66 34.66 15.13
C ASP A 363 34.22 35.25 16.48
N PHE A 364 34.90 34.86 17.55
CA PHE A 364 34.52 35.22 18.92
C PHE A 364 35.69 35.81 19.70
N THR A 365 35.40 36.73 20.62
CA THR A 365 36.43 37.45 21.37
C THR A 365 37.19 36.55 22.36
N SER A 366 36.49 35.65 23.06
CA SER A 366 37.08 34.84 24.13
C SER A 366 37.24 33.36 23.76
N LYS A 367 36.95 32.99 22.51
CA LYS A 367 37.08 31.63 21.98
C LYS A 367 37.79 31.68 20.62
N ALA A 368 38.72 30.77 20.39
CA ALA A 368 39.45 30.67 19.12
C ALA A 368 38.62 30.05 17.98
N ASP A 369 37.35 29.71 18.24
CA ASP A 369 36.44 29.10 17.29
C ASP A 369 36.06 30.08 16.17
N ILE A 370 36.04 29.59 14.92
CA ILE A 370 35.57 30.34 13.76
C ILE A 370 34.42 29.56 13.12
N LEU A 371 33.22 30.14 13.13
CA LEU A 371 32.06 29.57 12.46
C LEU A 371 32.08 29.92 10.99
N ARG A 372 32.03 28.89 10.14
CA ARG A 372 31.89 29.02 8.68
C ARG A 372 30.57 28.39 8.24
N ILE A 373 30.04 28.88 7.12
CA ILE A 373 28.84 28.27 6.52
C ILE A 373 29.13 26.80 6.20
N GLY A 374 28.24 25.90 6.65
CA GLY A 374 28.35 24.46 6.41
C GLY A 374 29.23 23.68 7.39
N LYS A 375 29.94 24.34 8.32
CA LYS A 375 30.73 23.67 9.38
C LYS A 375 30.17 24.01 10.77
N PRO A 376 29.25 23.20 11.30
CA PRO A 376 28.74 23.41 12.65
C PRO A 376 29.77 23.00 13.70
N ILE A 377 29.76 23.67 14.84
CA ILE A 377 30.49 23.32 16.06
C ILE A 377 29.51 22.61 17.00
N GLY A 378 29.95 21.51 17.61
CA GLY A 378 29.14 20.76 18.58
C GLY A 378 27.95 20.00 17.98
N ASP A 379 27.86 19.86 16.66
CA ASP A 379 26.98 18.86 16.03
C ASP A 379 27.64 17.48 16.16
N VAL A 380 26.84 16.42 16.19
CA VAL A 380 27.44 15.09 15.94
C VAL A 380 27.77 15.04 14.47
N ASP A 381 28.95 14.52 14.18
CA ASP A 381 29.35 14.25 12.83
C ASP A 381 28.36 13.24 12.21
N ASP A 382 27.54 13.71 11.27
CA ASP A 382 26.62 12.89 10.48
C ASP A 382 27.36 11.70 9.83
N LEU A 383 28.65 11.87 9.50
CA LEU A 383 29.49 10.78 9.00
C LEU A 383 29.77 9.75 10.10
N ALA A 384 30.05 10.17 11.32
CA ALA A 384 30.28 9.26 12.44
C ALA A 384 29.01 8.44 12.79
N ILE A 385 27.81 9.04 12.75
CA ILE A 385 26.56 8.29 12.95
C ILE A 385 26.37 7.26 11.83
N LYS A 386 26.56 7.66 10.57
CA LYS A 386 26.44 6.75 9.42
C LYS A 386 27.48 5.63 9.49
N GLU A 387 28.71 5.94 9.88
CA GLU A 387 29.78 4.96 10.04
C GLU A 387 29.43 3.95 11.14
N GLN A 388 28.92 4.41 12.29
CA GLN A 388 28.45 3.53 13.36
C GLN A 388 27.28 2.65 12.92
N GLN A 389 26.31 3.21 12.18
CA GLN A 389 25.20 2.45 11.61
C GLN A 389 25.67 1.37 10.64
N ILE A 390 26.58 1.70 9.72
CA ILE A 390 27.14 0.75 8.75
C ILE A 390 27.96 -0.33 9.48
N ARG A 391 28.86 0.08 10.37
CA ARG A 391 29.71 -0.84 11.14
C ARG A 391 28.86 -1.83 11.94
N LYS A 392 27.84 -1.35 12.65
CA LYS A 392 26.94 -2.22 13.41
C LYS A 392 26.13 -3.13 12.49
N THR A 393 25.67 -2.63 11.35
CA THR A 393 24.96 -3.46 10.35
C THR A 393 25.85 -4.60 9.84
N ILE A 394 27.13 -4.32 9.55
CA ILE A 394 28.11 -5.34 9.14
C ILE A 394 28.37 -6.33 10.27
N GLU A 395 28.58 -5.85 11.50
CA GLU A 395 28.78 -6.69 12.68
C GLU A 395 27.60 -7.64 12.90
N GLU A 396 26.37 -7.13 12.92
CA GLU A 396 25.16 -7.95 13.06
C GLU A 396 24.97 -8.92 11.89
N HIS A 397 25.35 -8.54 10.66
CA HIS A 397 25.29 -9.43 9.50
C HIS A 397 26.29 -10.59 9.59
N LEU A 398 27.48 -10.37 10.16
CA LEU A 398 28.50 -11.41 10.33
C LEU A 398 28.26 -12.31 11.55
N ASN A 399 27.54 -11.80 12.55
CA ASN A 399 27.17 -12.56 13.75
C ASN A 399 25.91 -13.42 13.55
N LYS A 400 25.10 -13.14 12.51
CA LYS A 400 23.96 -13.95 12.08
C LYS A 400 24.38 -15.01 11.07
#